data_AF-A0A915YGQ4-F1
#
_entry.id   AF-A0A915YGQ4-F1
#
_cell.length_a   1.000
_cell.length_b   1.000
_cell.length_c   1.000
_cell.angle_alpha   90.00
_cell.angle_beta   90.00
_cell.angle_gamma   90.00
#
_symmetry.space_group_name_H-M   'P 1'
#
loop_
_entity.id
_entity.type
_entity.pdbx_description
1 polymer ?
#
loop_
_entity_poly.entity_id
_entity_poly.type
_entity_poly.pdbx_seq_one_letter_code
_entity_poly.pdbx_strand_id
1 'polypeptide(L)'
;MLLYIMLGFIGILILVAIAGNKDAKNKALDAAARIKTMELKYEDYIEKNIHDHLLEKNGLQVDPERLAQDTLKLIAPDLNGLITLINSTTYSNVEINYTATYFPNIVSLTEDYFRQSQKNKSKRLTEIEEETFRTNALDAILADIRRRLLNIDDL
;
A
#
# COMPACT_ATOMS: atom_id res chain seq x y z
N MET A 1 43.01 0.67 -28.06
CA MET A 1 41.93 -0.35 -28.11
C MET A 1 41.34 -0.62 -26.73
N LEU A 2 42.15 -0.97 -25.72
CA LEU A 2 41.71 -1.16 -24.32
C LEU A 2 40.96 0.04 -23.72
N LEU A 3 41.44 1.27 -23.96
CA LEU A 3 40.79 2.50 -23.48
C LEU A 3 39.36 2.67 -24.04
N TYR A 4 39.15 2.39 -25.32
CA TYR A 4 37.85 2.48 -25.98
C TYR A 4 36.87 1.41 -25.48
N ILE A 5 37.39 0.21 -25.17
CA ILE A 5 36.60 -0.87 -24.56
C ILE A 5 36.16 -0.46 -23.14
N MET A 6 37.07 0.11 -22.33
CA MET A 6 36.72 0.60 -20.99
C MET A 6 35.68 1.74 -21.03
N LEU A 7 35.83 2.71 -21.93
CA LEU A 7 34.88 3.81 -22.09
C LEU A 7 33.50 3.30 -22.53
N GLY A 8 33.46 2.29 -23.41
CA GLY A 8 32.22 1.61 -23.79
C GLY A 8 31.54 0.93 -22.60
N PHE A 9 32.30 0.21 -21.75
CA PHE A 9 31.77 -0.41 -20.54
C PHE A 9 31.22 0.60 -19.53
N ILE A 10 31.94 1.71 -19.29
CA ILE A 10 31.49 2.78 -18.40
C ILE A 10 30.18 3.40 -18.91
N GLY A 11 30.07 3.64 -20.22
CA GLY A 11 28.85 4.15 -20.85
C GLY A 11 27.65 3.21 -20.64
N ILE A 12 27.84 1.90 -20.78
CA ILE A 12 26.79 0.90 -20.54
C ILE A 12 26.38 0.89 -19.07
N LEU A 13 27.33 0.95 -18.12
CA LEU A 13 27.03 0.98 -16.69
C LEU A 13 26.21 2.22 -16.29
N ILE A 14 26.52 3.39 -16.87
CA ILE A 14 25.74 4.62 -16.66
C ILE A 14 24.31 4.45 -17.16
N LEU A 15 24.11 3.89 -18.36
CA LEU A 15 22.78 3.66 -18.91
C LEU A 15 21.95 2.68 -18.06
N VAL A 16 22.57 1.60 -17.57
CA VAL A 16 21.93 0.63 -16.65
C VAL A 16 21.52 1.30 -15.34
N ALA A 17 22.37 2.14 -14.76
CA ALA A 17 22.06 2.88 -13.53
C ALA A 17 20.88 3.86 -13.73
N ILE A 18 20.84 4.59 -14.85
CA ILE A 18 19.75 5.52 -15.17
C ILE A 18 18.43 4.76 -15.37
N ALA A 19 18.45 3.62 -16.08
CA ALA A 19 17.26 2.80 -16.30
C ALA A 19 16.69 2.24 -14.99
N GLY A 20 17.56 1.72 -14.11
CA GLY A 20 17.14 1.21 -12.79
C GLY A 20 16.52 2.27 -11.89
N ASN A 21 17.04 3.49 -11.89
CA ASN A 21 16.48 4.59 -11.10
C ASN A 21 15.09 5.04 -11.58
N LYS A 22 14.87 5.08 -12.90
CA LYS A 22 13.55 5.40 -13.48
C LYS A 22 12.51 4.34 -13.12
N ASP A 23 12.87 3.07 -13.21
CA ASP A 23 12.01 1.95 -12.87
C ASP A 23 11.63 1.97 -11.38
N ALA A 24 12.60 2.19 -10.48
CA ALA A 24 12.34 2.35 -9.05
C ALA A 24 11.39 3.50 -8.73
N LYS A 25 11.57 4.66 -9.38
CA LYS A 25 10.68 5.82 -9.23
C LYS A 25 9.26 5.51 -9.71
N ASN A 26 9.10 4.84 -10.85
CA ASN A 26 7.78 4.48 -11.37
C ASN A 26 7.05 3.51 -10.42
N LYS A 27 7.76 2.54 -9.86
CA LYS A 27 7.22 1.62 -8.85
C LYS A 27 6.81 2.35 -7.57
N ALA A 28 7.60 3.32 -7.11
CA ALA A 28 7.24 4.15 -5.96
C ALA A 28 5.95 4.94 -6.22
N LEU A 29 5.80 5.50 -7.43
CA LEU A 29 4.61 6.25 -7.84
C LEU A 29 3.37 5.34 -7.94
N ASP A 30 3.51 4.14 -8.51
CA ASP A 30 2.40 3.16 -8.57
C ASP A 30 1.98 2.72 -7.16
N ALA A 31 2.93 2.36 -6.31
CA ALA A 31 2.66 2.02 -4.92
C ALA A 31 1.93 3.16 -4.17
N ALA A 32 2.43 4.39 -4.29
CA ALA A 32 1.80 5.57 -3.71
C ALA A 32 0.38 5.80 -4.25
N ALA A 33 0.17 5.65 -5.57
CA ALA A 33 -1.14 5.83 -6.19
C ALA A 33 -2.16 4.80 -5.72
N ARG A 34 -1.74 3.54 -5.54
CA ARG A 34 -2.60 2.47 -5.01
C ARG A 34 -2.97 2.73 -3.56
N ILE A 35 -2.00 3.06 -2.72
CA ILE A 35 -2.25 3.37 -1.30
C ILE A 35 -3.17 4.58 -1.18
N LYS A 36 -2.93 5.64 -1.95
CA LYS A 36 -3.83 6.80 -2.01
C LYS A 36 -5.25 6.42 -2.45
N THR A 37 -5.39 5.55 -3.44
CA THR A 37 -6.70 5.08 -3.91
C THR A 37 -7.42 4.28 -2.82
N MET A 38 -6.69 3.43 -2.09
CA MET A 38 -7.23 2.73 -0.92
C MET A 38 -7.76 3.72 0.13
N GLU A 39 -7.00 4.77 0.45
CA GLU A 39 -7.43 5.79 1.41
C GLU A 39 -8.66 6.58 0.97
N LEU A 40 -8.73 6.95 -0.32
CA LEU A 40 -9.89 7.66 -0.84
C LEU A 40 -11.15 6.79 -0.82
N LYS A 41 -11.03 5.51 -1.21
CA LYS A 41 -12.16 4.56 -1.16
C LYS A 41 -12.58 4.28 0.27
N TYR A 42 -11.61 4.12 1.16
CA TYR A 42 -11.83 3.94 2.59
C TYR A 42 -12.61 5.14 3.15
N GLU A 43 -12.10 6.36 2.95
CA GLU A 43 -12.72 7.55 3.52
C GLU A 43 -14.12 7.77 2.98
N ASP A 44 -14.30 7.72 1.66
CA ASP A 44 -15.61 7.91 1.01
C ASP A 44 -16.65 6.88 1.49
N TYR A 45 -16.23 5.64 1.70
CA TYR A 45 -17.13 4.59 2.18
C TYR A 45 -17.46 4.75 3.66
N ILE A 46 -16.47 5.03 4.51
CA ILE A 46 -16.68 5.19 5.95
C ILE A 46 -17.47 6.46 6.27
N GLU A 47 -17.16 7.57 5.61
CA GLU A 47 -17.90 8.83 5.77
C GLU A 47 -19.38 8.62 5.45
N LYS A 48 -19.71 8.01 4.32
CA LYS A 48 -21.12 7.70 3.97
C LYS A 48 -21.77 6.79 4.99
N ASN A 49 -21.17 5.65 5.30
CA ASN A 49 -21.83 4.66 6.16
C ASN A 49 -21.96 5.12 7.62
N ILE A 50 -21.00 5.87 8.15
CA ILE A 50 -21.09 6.44 9.49
C ILE A 50 -22.05 7.63 9.48
N HIS A 51 -21.91 8.60 8.56
CA HIS A 51 -22.75 9.79 8.52
C HIS A 51 -24.22 9.47 8.24
N ASP A 52 -24.50 8.58 7.27
CA ASP A 52 -25.86 8.15 6.96
C ASP A 52 -26.48 7.36 8.12
N HIS A 53 -25.69 6.58 8.88
CA HIS A 53 -26.20 5.91 10.09
C HIS A 53 -26.51 6.87 11.24
N LEU A 54 -25.72 7.93 11.41
CA LEU A 54 -25.97 8.96 12.42
C LEU A 54 -27.17 9.83 12.11
N LEU A 55 -27.40 10.14 10.83
CA LEU A 55 -28.44 11.07 10.41
C LEU A 55 -29.78 10.40 10.11
N GLU A 56 -29.82 9.16 9.62
CA GLU A 56 -31.05 8.60 9.07
C GLU A 56 -31.77 7.56 9.93
N LYS A 57 -31.12 6.90 10.91
CA LYS A 57 -31.76 5.77 11.62
C LYS A 57 -31.49 5.72 13.13
N ASN A 58 -32.38 6.38 13.88
CA ASN A 58 -32.62 6.21 15.33
C ASN A 58 -32.41 4.75 15.81
N GLY A 59 -31.19 4.41 16.25
CA GLY A 59 -30.91 3.17 17.00
C GLY A 59 -30.42 1.96 16.20
N LEU A 60 -29.95 2.11 14.95
CA LEU A 60 -29.19 1.02 14.29
C LEU A 60 -27.73 1.06 14.72
N GLN A 61 -27.34 0.09 15.55
CA GLN A 61 -25.96 -0.08 15.98
C GLN A 61 -25.09 -0.42 14.76
N VAL A 62 -24.10 0.42 14.47
CA VAL A 62 -23.07 0.13 13.46
C VAL A 62 -22.27 -1.08 13.97
N ASP A 63 -22.24 -2.15 13.20
CA ASP A 63 -21.35 -3.31 13.44
C ASP A 63 -19.96 -2.96 12.85
N PRO A 64 -18.96 -2.62 13.67
CA PRO A 64 -17.67 -2.16 13.19
C PRO A 64 -16.90 -3.29 12.50
N GLU A 65 -17.08 -4.54 12.91
CA GLU A 65 -16.43 -5.69 12.29
C GLU A 65 -16.97 -5.91 10.87
N ARG A 66 -18.29 -5.85 10.68
CA ARG A 66 -18.90 -5.99 9.36
C ARG A 66 -18.51 -4.82 8.45
N LEU A 67 -18.55 -3.59 8.96
CA LEU A 67 -18.15 -2.41 8.20
C LEU A 67 -16.68 -2.50 7.78
N ALA A 68 -15.81 -3.00 8.66
CA ALA A 68 -14.41 -3.21 8.35
C ALA A 68 -14.19 -4.25 7.24
N GLN A 69 -14.91 -5.38 7.30
CA GLN A 69 -14.82 -6.40 6.27
C GLN A 69 -15.32 -5.92 4.90
N ASP A 70 -16.43 -5.18 4.87
CA ASP A 70 -16.98 -4.64 3.62
C ASP A 70 -16.05 -3.56 3.03
N THR A 71 -15.43 -2.76 3.89
CA THR A 71 -14.39 -1.80 3.48
C THR A 71 -13.15 -2.52 2.94
N LEU A 72 -12.70 -3.62 3.56
CA LEU A 72 -11.59 -4.42 3.06
C LEU A 72 -11.87 -4.95 1.66
N LYS A 73 -13.09 -5.45 1.39
CA LYS A 73 -13.49 -5.91 0.06
C LYS A 73 -13.41 -4.79 -0.98
N LEU A 74 -13.77 -3.56 -0.60
CA LEU A 74 -13.74 -2.39 -1.48
C LEU A 74 -12.30 -2.01 -1.90
N ILE A 75 -11.36 -2.07 -0.96
CA ILE A 75 -9.95 -1.71 -1.21
C ILE A 75 -9.09 -2.89 -1.69
N ALA A 76 -9.61 -4.13 -1.60
CA ALA A 76 -8.90 -5.35 -1.96
C ALA A 76 -8.28 -5.34 -3.37
N PRO A 77 -8.91 -4.78 -4.43
CA PRO A 77 -8.28 -4.70 -5.75
C PRO A 77 -6.96 -3.90 -5.75
N ASP A 78 -6.90 -2.79 -5.02
CA ASP A 78 -5.71 -1.95 -4.93
C ASP A 78 -4.63 -2.59 -4.06
N LEU A 79 -5.05 -3.22 -2.94
CA LEU A 79 -4.16 -4.00 -2.09
C LEU A 79 -3.53 -5.19 -2.84
N ASN A 80 -4.32 -5.92 -3.63
CA ASN A 80 -3.83 -7.01 -4.49
C ASN A 80 -2.89 -6.49 -5.58
N GLY A 81 -3.18 -5.31 -6.11
CA GLY A 81 -2.29 -4.63 -7.05
C GLY A 81 -0.95 -4.27 -6.42
N LEU A 82 -0.95 -3.83 -5.16
CA LEU A 82 0.27 -3.53 -4.40
C LEU A 82 1.10 -4.79 -4.16
N ILE A 83 0.46 -5.89 -3.74
CA ILE A 83 1.09 -7.22 -3.60
C ILE A 83 1.71 -7.68 -4.92
N THR A 84 0.98 -7.52 -6.03
CA THR A 84 1.48 -7.86 -7.37
C THR A 84 2.67 -6.99 -7.78
N LEU A 85 2.65 -5.70 -7.44
CA LEU A 85 3.76 -4.78 -7.69
C LEU A 85 5.01 -5.19 -6.90
N ILE A 86 4.85 -5.60 -5.63
CA ILE A 86 5.94 -6.16 -4.80
C ILE A 86 6.51 -7.41 -5.46
N ASN A 87 5.65 -8.35 -5.82
CA ASN A 87 6.05 -9.63 -6.41
C ASN A 87 6.67 -9.51 -7.81
N SER A 88 6.37 -8.44 -8.57
CA SER A 88 6.99 -8.18 -9.88
C SER A 88 8.27 -7.34 -9.77
N THR A 89 8.54 -6.74 -8.62
CA THR A 89 9.70 -5.85 -8.44
C THR A 89 10.98 -6.62 -8.16
N THR A 90 12.04 -6.26 -8.88
CA THR A 90 13.40 -6.75 -8.65
C THR A 90 14.37 -5.57 -8.75
N TYR A 91 15.41 -5.55 -7.90
CA TYR A 91 16.54 -4.59 -7.96
C TYR A 91 16.22 -3.09 -7.83
N SER A 92 15.04 -2.73 -7.32
CA SER A 92 14.64 -1.34 -7.17
C SER A 92 14.70 -0.95 -5.70
N ASN A 93 15.48 0.08 -5.33
CA ASN A 93 15.30 0.75 -4.05
C ASN A 93 14.09 1.67 -4.20
N VAL A 94 12.93 1.19 -3.76
CA VAL A 94 11.67 1.91 -3.89
C VAL A 94 11.38 2.59 -2.55
N GLU A 95 11.38 3.91 -2.56
CA GLU A 95 10.97 4.74 -1.42
C GLU A 95 9.63 5.40 -1.77
N ILE A 96 8.62 5.13 -0.95
CA ILE A 96 7.25 5.59 -1.18
C ILE A 96 7.12 6.97 -0.55
N ASN A 97 7.22 8.01 -1.37
CA ASN A 97 7.04 9.41 -0.94
C ASN A 97 5.55 9.75 -0.76
N TYR A 98 4.85 8.98 0.07
CA TYR A 98 3.45 9.18 0.42
C TYR A 98 3.21 8.87 1.89
N THR A 99 2.68 9.86 2.62
CA THR A 99 2.30 9.69 4.03
C THR A 99 0.84 9.27 4.08
N ALA A 100 0.60 7.97 4.27
CA ALA A 100 -0.73 7.43 4.48
C ALA A 100 -1.23 7.81 5.89
N THR A 101 -2.46 8.30 5.95
CA THR A 101 -3.20 8.62 7.19
C THR A 101 -3.75 7.36 7.85
N TYR A 102 -4.38 6.48 7.07
CA TYR A 102 -5.08 5.29 7.56
C TYR A 102 -4.24 4.02 7.42
N PHE A 103 -3.32 3.98 6.45
CA PHE A 103 -2.53 2.78 6.14
C PHE A 103 -1.00 2.97 6.26
N PRO A 104 -0.47 3.62 7.32
CA PRO A 104 0.98 3.82 7.45
C PRO A 104 1.77 2.51 7.62
N ASN A 105 1.15 1.48 8.20
CA ASN A 105 1.71 0.14 8.31
C ASN A 105 1.89 -0.53 6.94
N ILE A 106 0.94 -0.34 6.01
CA ILE A 106 1.02 -0.88 4.64
C ILE A 106 2.13 -0.21 3.84
N VAL A 107 2.33 1.10 3.99
CA VAL A 107 3.47 1.82 3.40
C VAL A 107 4.77 1.19 3.89
N SER A 108 4.95 1.10 5.21
CA SER A 108 6.16 0.56 5.84
C SER A 108 6.45 -0.88 5.42
N LEU A 109 5.42 -1.73 5.38
CA LEU A 109 5.54 -3.13 4.99
C LEU A 109 5.95 -3.26 3.52
N THR A 110 5.38 -2.44 2.65
CA THR A 110 5.69 -2.42 1.22
C THR A 110 7.13 -2.01 0.96
N GLU A 111 7.59 -0.93 1.60
CA GLU A 111 9.00 -0.50 1.51
C GLU A 111 9.95 -1.58 2.01
N ASP A 112 9.60 -2.26 3.09
CA ASP A 112 10.43 -3.34 3.61
C ASP A 112 10.57 -4.49 2.62
N TYR A 113 9.47 -4.91 1.97
CA TYR A 113 9.53 -5.95 0.94
C TYR A 113 10.30 -5.51 -0.31
N PHE A 114 10.23 -4.24 -0.71
CA PHE A 114 11.09 -3.73 -1.77
C PHE A 114 12.58 -3.78 -1.38
N ARG A 115 12.93 -3.45 -0.13
CA ARG A 115 14.31 -3.62 0.37
C ARG A 115 14.74 -5.09 0.41
N GLN A 116 13.84 -5.99 0.80
CA GLN A 116 14.13 -7.42 0.81
C GLN A 116 14.33 -7.98 -0.61
N SER A 117 13.51 -7.56 -1.58
CA SER A 117 13.62 -7.99 -2.98
C SER A 117 14.87 -7.44 -3.68
N GLN A 118 15.37 -6.27 -3.22
CA GLN A 118 16.68 -5.76 -3.62
C GLN A 118 17.83 -6.67 -3.17
N LYS A 119 17.76 -7.20 -1.94
CA LYS A 119 18.77 -8.10 -1.36
C LYS A 119 18.67 -9.52 -1.91
N ASN A 120 17.46 -10.02 -2.14
CA ASN A 120 17.19 -11.36 -2.64
C ASN A 120 16.22 -11.34 -3.84
N LYS A 121 16.75 -11.64 -5.02
CA LYS A 121 16.05 -11.56 -6.31
C LYS A 121 14.86 -12.51 -6.42
N SER A 122 14.94 -13.67 -5.76
CA SER A 122 13.85 -14.65 -5.73
C SER A 122 12.85 -14.41 -4.61
N LYS A 123 13.08 -13.40 -3.75
CA LYS A 123 12.12 -13.06 -2.70
C LYS A 123 10.84 -12.58 -3.35
N ARG A 124 9.78 -13.33 -3.06
CA ARG A 124 8.38 -13.01 -3.32
C ARG A 124 7.65 -13.11 -2.00
N LEU A 125 6.50 -12.46 -1.92
CA LEU A 125 5.56 -12.71 -0.84
C LEU A 125 5.12 -14.17 -0.92
N THR A 126 5.18 -14.85 0.21
CA THR A 126 4.52 -16.12 0.45
C THR A 126 3.04 -15.87 0.73
N GLU A 127 2.19 -16.90 0.62
CA GLU A 127 0.76 -16.78 0.93
C GLU A 127 0.51 -16.22 2.34
N ILE A 128 1.34 -16.60 3.32
CA ILE A 128 1.25 -16.09 4.70
C ILE A 128 1.56 -14.59 4.77
N GLU A 129 2.53 -14.13 3.98
CA GLU A 129 2.90 -12.71 3.95
C GLU A 129 1.87 -11.89 3.18
N GLU A 130 1.28 -12.44 2.12
CA GLU A 130 0.14 -11.80 1.45
C GLU A 130 -1.07 -11.68 2.38
N GLU A 131 -1.35 -12.71 3.18
CA GLU A 131 -2.40 -12.64 4.19
C GLU A 131 -2.06 -11.62 5.28
N THR A 132 -0.78 -11.50 5.64
CA THR A 132 -0.31 -10.47 6.59
C THR A 132 -0.63 -9.06 6.09
N PHE A 133 -0.57 -8.79 4.77
CA PHE A 133 -1.02 -7.52 4.20
C PHE A 133 -2.52 -7.29 4.41
N ARG A 134 -3.35 -8.32 4.20
CA ARG A 134 -4.81 -8.24 4.35
C ARG A 134 -5.20 -8.02 5.81
N THR A 135 -4.60 -8.76 6.72
CA THR A 135 -4.84 -8.62 8.16
C THR A 135 -4.41 -7.24 8.66
N ASN A 136 -3.23 -6.75 8.27
CA ASN A 136 -2.78 -5.40 8.65
C ASN A 136 -3.70 -4.29 8.13
N ALA A 137 -4.25 -4.45 6.92
CA ALA A 137 -5.23 -3.50 6.38
C ALA A 137 -6.54 -3.57 7.16
N LEU A 138 -7.04 -4.77 7.47
CA LEU A 138 -8.25 -4.96 8.27
C LEU A 138 -8.13 -4.38 9.68
N ASP A 139 -7.00 -4.63 10.35
CA ASP A 139 -6.75 -4.13 11.70
C ASP A 139 -6.71 -2.60 11.72
N ALA A 140 -6.08 -1.98 10.71
CA ALA A 140 -6.04 -0.52 10.58
C ALA A 140 -7.43 0.08 10.35
N ILE A 141 -8.23 -0.54 9.46
CA ILE A 141 -9.63 -0.15 9.21
C ILE A 141 -10.45 -0.24 10.51
N LEU A 142 -10.38 -1.38 11.19
CA LEU A 142 -11.17 -1.65 12.39
C LEU A 142 -10.80 -0.71 13.53
N ALA A 143 -9.51 -0.44 13.73
CA ALA A 143 -9.03 0.51 14.72
C ALA A 143 -9.58 1.92 14.47
N ASP A 144 -9.55 2.39 13.21
CA ASP A 144 -10.05 3.73 12.91
C ASP A 144 -11.58 3.82 12.97
N ILE A 145 -12.32 2.82 12.49
CA ILE A 145 -13.79 2.77 12.63
C ILE A 145 -14.18 2.84 14.10
N ARG A 146 -13.59 2.01 14.96
CA ARG A 146 -13.87 2.02 16.41
C ARG A 146 -13.56 3.37 17.03
N ARG A 147 -12.44 3.99 16.66
CA ARG A 147 -12.09 5.35 17.11
C ARG A 147 -13.15 6.38 16.69
N ARG A 148 -13.63 6.34 15.46
CA ARG A 148 -14.67 7.26 14.97
C ARG A 148 -15.98 7.06 15.73
N LEU A 149 -16.42 5.81 15.90
CA LEU A 149 -17.66 5.50 16.62
C LEU A 149 -17.59 5.97 18.09
N LEU A 150 -16.48 5.73 18.79
CA LEU A 150 -16.28 6.23 20.15
C LEU A 150 -16.38 7.77 20.24
N ASN A 151 -15.76 8.48 19.30
CA ASN A 151 -15.82 9.95 19.27
C ASN A 151 -17.24 10.49 18.99
N ILE A 152 -18.12 9.66 18.45
CA ILE A 152 -19.51 10.03 18.18
C ILE A 152 -20.38 9.75 19.41
N ASP A 153 -20.13 8.68 20.15
CA ASP A 153 -20.85 8.36 21.39
C ASP A 153 -20.60 9.40 22.51
N ASP A 154 -19.50 10.16 22.43
CA ASP A 154 -19.14 11.25 23.36
C ASP A 154 -19.82 12.62 23.04
N LEU A 155 -20.60 12.72 21.96
CA LEU A 155 -21.31 13.95 21.52
C LEU A 155 -22.79 13.96 21.95
#